data_AF-A0A9E2IMI5-F1
#
_entry.id   AF-A0A9E2IMI5-F1
#
_cell.length_a   1.000
_cell.length_b   1.000
_cell.length_c   1.000
_cell.angle_alpha   90.00
_cell.angle_beta   90.00
_cell.angle_gamma   90.00
#
_symmetry.space_group_name_H-M   'P 1'
#
loop_
_entity.id
_entity.type
_entity.pdbx_description
1 polymer ?
#
loop_
_entity_poly.entity_id
_entity_poly.type
_entity_poly.pdbx_seq_one_letter_code
_entity_poly.pdbx_strand_id
1 'polypeptide(L)'
;VERAVALAGAEWLMPGDLFPDISNAGDVGGSFLPLSDIRDAAERRQIDRALAQTAGHIQDAARLLGISRTTLWEKMTRLGVNVERSDS
;
A
#
# COMPACT_ATOMS: atom_id res chain seq x y z
N VAL A 1 -3.45 -12.37 -53.08
CA VAL A 1 -2.36 -12.86 -52.23
C VAL A 1 -1.30 -11.77 -52.20
N GLU A 2 -1.47 -10.84 -51.27
CA GLU A 2 -0.64 -9.65 -51.10
C GLU A 2 0.11 -9.72 -49.77
N ARG A 3 1.31 -9.17 -49.83
CA ARG A 3 2.45 -9.37 -48.93
C ARG A 3 2.26 -8.60 -47.62
N ALA A 4 2.71 -9.20 -46.52
CA ALA A 4 3.90 -8.75 -45.78
C ALA A 4 3.74 -9.06 -44.29
N VAL A 5 4.45 -10.10 -43.85
CA VAL A 5 4.73 -10.41 -42.45
C VAL A 5 5.67 -9.32 -41.92
N ALA A 6 5.15 -8.41 -41.11
CA ALA A 6 5.95 -7.40 -40.43
C ALA A 6 6.56 -8.01 -39.15
N LEU A 7 7.81 -8.43 -39.30
CA LEU A 7 8.89 -8.42 -38.32
C LEU A 7 8.49 -8.42 -36.83
N ALA A 8 8.52 -9.62 -36.24
CA ALA A 8 8.87 -9.79 -34.83
C ALA A 8 10.30 -9.27 -34.64
N GLY A 9 10.42 -8.08 -34.04
CA GLY A 9 11.69 -7.37 -33.83
C GLY A 9 12.41 -7.68 -32.52
N ALA A 10 12.02 -8.73 -31.79
CA ALA A 10 12.75 -9.20 -30.62
C ALA A 10 12.52 -10.69 -30.40
N GLU A 11 13.60 -11.47 -30.31
CA GLU A 11 13.58 -12.90 -29.93
C GLU A 11 13.25 -13.11 -28.44
N TRP A 12 13.02 -12.03 -27.69
CA TRP A 12 12.63 -12.04 -26.29
C TRP A 12 11.49 -11.05 -26.07
N LEU A 13 10.42 -11.54 -25.44
CA LEU A 13 9.30 -10.73 -25.00
C LEU A 13 9.71 -9.95 -23.74
N MET A 14 9.72 -8.62 -23.81
CA MET A 14 10.01 -7.78 -22.65
C MET A 14 8.71 -7.46 -21.90
N PRO A 15 8.75 -7.24 -20.56
CA PRO A 15 7.55 -6.91 -19.80
C PRO A 15 6.77 -5.69 -20.33
N GLY A 16 7.46 -4.74 -20.98
CA GLY A 16 6.83 -3.57 -21.61
C GLY A 16 6.00 -3.88 -22.87
N ASP A 17 6.22 -5.02 -23.50
CA ASP A 17 5.47 -5.44 -24.71
C ASP A 17 4.17 -6.17 -24.34
N LEU A 18 4.12 -6.77 -23.14
CA LEU A 18 2.94 -7.49 -22.64
C LEU A 18 1.86 -6.56 -22.11
N PHE A 19 2.25 -5.35 -21.72
CA PHE A 19 1.37 -4.42 -21.05
C PHE A 19 1.63 -2.97 -21.51
N PRO A 20 1.17 -2.61 -22.73
CA PRO A 20 1.32 -1.26 -23.25
C PRO A 20 0.68 -0.19 -22.34
N ASP A 21 -0.29 -0.55 -21.50
CA ASP A 21 -0.95 0.34 -20.53
C ASP A 21 -0.15 0.59 -19.22
N ILE A 22 0.94 -0.13 -18.95
CA ILE A 22 1.83 0.20 -17.81
C ILE A 22 2.95 1.16 -18.21
N SER A 23 3.05 1.48 -19.51
CA SER A 23 4.01 2.46 -20.05
C SER A 23 3.68 3.91 -19.66
N ASN A 24 2.69 4.13 -18.78
CA ASN A 24 2.45 5.42 -18.15
C ASN A 24 2.37 5.36 -16.61
N ALA A 25 2.97 4.36 -15.96
CA ALA A 25 3.23 4.41 -14.52
C ALA A 25 4.52 5.20 -14.16
N GLY A 26 5.09 5.91 -15.14
CA GLY A 26 6.35 6.64 -15.04
C GLY A 26 6.24 8.16 -15.00
N ASP A 27 5.03 8.73 -14.91
CA ASP A 27 4.86 10.18 -14.70
C ASP A 27 3.66 10.48 -13.79
N VAL A 28 3.83 10.14 -12.51
CA VAL A 28 3.27 10.99 -11.45
C VAL A 28 4.51 11.53 -10.76
N GLY A 29 4.73 12.84 -10.81
CA GLY A 29 5.77 13.55 -10.06
C GLY A 29 5.60 13.40 -8.54
N GLY A 30 5.69 12.17 -8.04
CA GLY A 30 5.86 11.86 -6.63
C GLY A 30 7.29 12.17 -6.29
N SER A 31 7.50 13.27 -5.59
CA SER A 31 8.77 13.53 -4.90
C SER A 31 9.26 12.24 -4.24
N PHE A 32 10.54 11.92 -4.40
CA PHE A 32 11.15 10.74 -3.78
C PHE A 32 10.92 10.80 -2.26
N LEU A 33 10.07 9.91 -1.75
CA LEU A 33 9.75 9.88 -0.33
C LEU A 33 10.87 9.20 0.44
N PRO A 34 11.30 9.74 1.59
CA PRO A 34 12.26 9.06 2.45
C PRO A 34 11.64 7.76 2.97
N LEU A 35 12.49 6.77 3.28
CA LEU A 35 12.07 5.46 3.77
C LEU A 35 11.21 5.54 5.05
N SER A 36 11.40 6.57 5.87
CA SER A 36 10.59 6.85 7.07
C SER A 36 9.12 7.00 6.71
N ASP A 37 8.81 7.76 5.66
CA ASP A 37 7.44 8.12 5.31
C ASP A 37 6.71 6.92 4.71
N ILE A 38 7.43 6.11 3.91
CA ILE A 38 6.91 4.85 3.39
C ILE A 38 6.58 3.88 4.52
N ARG A 39 7.47 3.76 5.53
CA ARG A 39 7.25 2.92 6.71
C ARG A 39 6.08 3.40 7.54
N ASP A 40 6.01 4.70 7.83
CA ASP A 40 4.93 5.29 8.62
C ASP A 40 3.58 5.14 7.91
N ALA A 41 3.54 5.29 6.58
CA ALA A 41 2.33 5.06 5.81
C ALA A 41 1.90 3.57 5.82
N ALA A 42 2.84 2.64 5.72
CA ALA A 42 2.56 1.21 5.82
C ALA A 42 2.06 0.83 7.22
N GLU A 43 2.69 1.36 8.27
CA GLU A 43 2.32 1.14 9.66
C GLU A 43 0.92 1.68 9.95
N ARG A 44 0.61 2.92 9.51
CA ARG A 44 -0.72 3.52 9.62
C ARG A 44 -1.79 2.62 9.02
N ARG A 45 -1.62 2.20 7.76
CA ARG A 45 -2.58 1.33 7.05
C ARG A 45 -2.82 0.01 7.79
N GLN A 46 -1.76 -0.57 8.37
CA GLN A 46 -1.88 -1.83 9.09
C GLN A 46 -2.61 -1.67 10.42
N ILE A 47 -2.38 -0.55 11.13
CA ILE A 47 -3.13 -0.20 12.34
C ILE A 47 -4.61 0.01 12.00
N ASP A 48 -4.93 0.77 10.96
CA ASP A 48 -6.31 1.03 10.53
C ASP A 48 -7.03 -0.29 10.20
N ARG A 49 -6.37 -1.20 9.48
CA ARG A 49 -6.92 -2.52 9.15
C ARG A 49 -7.19 -3.36 10.40
N ALA A 50 -6.27 -3.36 11.36
CA ALA A 50 -6.45 -4.09 12.60
C ALA A 50 -7.62 -3.53 13.42
N LEU A 51 -7.74 -2.21 13.52
CA LEU A 51 -8.86 -1.54 14.19
C LEU A 51 -10.19 -1.86 13.50
N ALA A 52 -10.25 -1.83 12.17
CA ALA A 52 -11.45 -2.19 11.42
C ALA A 52 -11.86 -3.66 11.67
N GLN A 53 -10.88 -4.59 11.67
CA GLN A 53 -11.13 -6.01 11.90
C GLN A 53 -11.62 -6.31 13.34
N THR A 54 -11.29 -5.45 14.30
CA THR A 54 -11.70 -5.60 15.70
C THR A 54 -12.78 -4.61 16.13
N ALA A 55 -13.50 -3.99 15.17
CA ALA A 55 -14.55 -3.01 15.43
C ALA A 55 -14.10 -1.87 16.38
N GLY A 56 -12.85 -1.43 16.24
CA GLY A 56 -12.25 -0.37 17.06
C GLY A 56 -11.79 -0.81 18.46
N HIS A 57 -11.89 -2.09 18.80
CA HIS A 57 -11.40 -2.60 20.08
C HIS A 57 -9.87 -2.59 20.12
N ILE A 58 -9.30 -1.58 20.77
CA ILE A 58 -7.85 -1.31 20.81
C ILE A 58 -7.07 -2.51 21.40
N GLN A 59 -7.58 -3.15 22.45
CA GLN A 59 -6.91 -4.29 23.08
C GLN A 59 -6.80 -5.49 22.11
N ASP A 60 -7.86 -5.75 21.36
CA ASP A 60 -7.90 -6.85 20.40
C ASP A 60 -7.05 -6.53 19.16
N ALA A 61 -7.05 -5.27 18.70
CA ALA A 61 -6.19 -4.82 17.62
C ALA A 61 -4.70 -4.94 18.00
N ALA A 62 -4.33 -4.56 19.22
CA ALA A 62 -2.95 -4.70 19.72
C ALA A 62 -2.54 -6.18 19.74
N ARG A 63 -3.43 -7.08 20.19
CA ARG A 63 -3.20 -8.53 20.17
C ARG A 63 -3.02 -9.03 18.74
N LEU A 64 -3.87 -8.59 17.80
CA LEU A 64 -3.78 -8.97 16.38
C LEU A 64 -2.46 -8.51 15.74
N LEU A 65 -1.98 -7.33 16.12
CA LEU A 65 -0.71 -6.76 15.66
C LEU A 65 0.53 -7.34 16.38
N GLY A 66 0.33 -8.16 17.43
CA GLY A 66 1.42 -8.75 18.20
C GLY A 66 2.19 -7.74 19.07
N ILE A 67 1.55 -6.66 19.51
CA ILE A 67 2.17 -5.61 20.33
C ILE A 67 1.35 -5.33 21.60
N SER A 68 1.94 -4.60 22.55
CA SER A 68 1.22 -4.15 23.74
C SER A 68 0.20 -3.05 23.39
N ARG A 69 -0.84 -2.91 24.22
CA ARG A 69 -1.83 -1.83 24.06
C ARG A 69 -1.22 -0.43 24.19
N THR A 70 -0.26 -0.23 25.09
CA THR A 70 0.44 1.06 25.25
C THR A 70 1.26 1.40 24.01
N THR A 71 1.97 0.41 23.45
CA THR A 71 2.71 0.57 22.18
C THR A 71 1.79 0.92 21.03
N LEU A 72 0.62 0.28 20.92
CA LEU A 72 -0.36 0.62 19.88
C LEU A 72 -0.84 2.07 20.04
N TRP A 73 -1.16 2.49 21.26
CA TRP A 73 -1.65 3.85 21.51
C TRP A 73 -0.60 4.93 21.19
N GLU A 74 0.67 4.71 21.56
CA GLU A 74 1.79 5.59 21.19
C GLU A 74 1.95 5.71 19.68
N LYS A 75 1.88 4.58 18.96
CA LYS A 75 1.96 4.53 17.49
C LYS A 75 0.78 5.25 16.86
N MET A 76 -0.44 5.01 17.34
CA MET A 76 -1.64 5.71 16.88
C MET A 76 -1.51 7.22 17.07
N THR A 77 -0.99 7.66 18.21
CA THR A 77 -0.80 9.09 18.50
C THR A 77 0.26 9.70 17.58
N ARG A 78 1.43 9.07 17.46
CA ARG A 78 2.53 9.52 16.58
C ARG A 78 2.11 9.57 15.11
N LEU A 79 1.35 8.57 14.69
CA LEU A 79 0.87 8.45 13.32
C LEU A 79 -0.50 9.11 13.13
N GLY A 80 -1.09 9.81 14.10
CA GLY A 80 -2.42 10.44 13.93
C GLY A 80 -3.52 9.49 13.44
N VAL A 81 -3.58 8.28 13.98
CA VAL A 81 -4.66 7.30 13.78
C VAL A 81 -5.64 7.41 14.94
N ASN A 82 -6.93 7.57 14.62
CA ASN A 82 -7.99 7.69 15.61
C ASN A 82 -9.06 6.62 15.37
N VAL A 83 -9.60 6.05 16.44
CA VAL A 83 -10.80 5.20 16.34
C VAL A 83 -11.99 6.14 16.29
N GLU A 84 -12.70 6.17 15.16
CA GLU A 84 -14.01 6.80 15.11
C GLU A 84 -14.93 6.00 16.03
N ARG A 85 -15.36 6.62 17.13
CA ARG A 85 -16.41 6.04 17.97
C ARG A 85 -17.67 6.00 17.14
N SER A 86 -17.98 4.84 16.59
CA SER A 86 -19.33 4.56 16.07
C SER A 86 -20.23 4.42 17.30
N ASP A 87 -20.62 5.55 17.89
CA ASP A 87 -21.71 5.60 18.86
C ASP A 87 -22.99 5.25 18.10
N SER A 88 -23.58 4.09 18.39
CA SER A 88 -24.94 3.68 18.01
C SER A 88 -25.47 2.69 19.04
#